data_AF-W0ALE1-F1
#
_entry.id   AF-W0ALE1-F1
#
_cell.length_a   1.000
_cell.length_b   1.000
_cell.length_c   1.000
_cell.angle_alpha   90.00
_cell.angle_beta   90.00
_cell.angle_gamma   90.00
#
_symmetry.space_group_name_H-M   'P 1'
#
loop_
_entity.id
_entity.type
_entity.pdbx_description
1 polymer ?
#
loop_
_entity_poly.entity_id
_entity_poly.type
_entity_poly.pdbx_seq_one_letter_code
_entity_poly.pdbx_strand_id
1 'polypeptide(L)'
;MPVIEAPRELSDDLRIFDAVPHGYEVITVQERDECPLLAPGEVAVFDTSESCCGEIVNGALYVIEWQRPRAGMSWETYRRLECQYLDVRRRIYRVERSRSDPSRWWIRPLSPRVRGVIQCGDGPFHDWHLTDKIIGRVVGLYRPTHALEVRQ
;
A
#
# COMPACT_ATOMS: atom_id res chain seq x y z
N MET A 1 12.84 -27.36 -16.06
CA MET A 1 12.17 -27.37 -14.75
C MET A 1 12.08 -25.92 -14.28
N PRO A 2 10.91 -25.25 -14.36
CA PRO A 2 10.79 -23.92 -13.77
C PRO A 2 10.80 -24.07 -12.25
N VAL A 3 11.78 -23.41 -11.61
CA VAL A 3 11.84 -23.26 -10.16
C VAL A 3 10.74 -22.27 -9.79
N ILE A 4 9.67 -22.77 -9.18
CA ILE A 4 8.65 -21.93 -8.55
C ILE A 4 9.31 -21.42 -7.26
N GLU A 5 9.90 -20.23 -7.30
CA GLU A 5 10.33 -19.53 -6.09
C GLU A 5 9.08 -19.29 -5.25
N ALA A 6 8.95 -20.02 -4.13
CA ALA A 6 7.92 -19.74 -3.14
C ALA A 6 8.04 -18.27 -2.70
N PRO A 7 6.94 -17.51 -2.56
CA PRO A 7 7.01 -16.17 -2.02
C PRO A 7 7.59 -16.27 -0.61
N ARG A 8 8.80 -15.70 -0.44
CA ARG A 8 9.47 -15.56 0.84
C ARG A 8 8.52 -14.83 1.78
N GLU A 9 8.23 -15.50 2.89
CA GLU A 9 7.47 -15.12 4.07
C GLU A 9 7.18 -13.61 4.16
N LEU A 10 5.90 -13.24 4.01
CA LEU A 10 5.39 -12.01 4.61
C LEU A 10 5.64 -12.13 6.11
N SER A 11 6.62 -11.39 6.64
CA SER A 11 6.87 -11.41 8.08
C SER A 11 5.64 -10.86 8.81
N ASP A 12 5.16 -11.67 9.75
CA ASP A 12 4.15 -11.40 10.79
C ASP A 12 2.69 -11.32 10.34
N ASP A 13 1.93 -12.29 10.87
CA ASP A 13 0.50 -12.52 10.76
C ASP A 13 -0.35 -11.24 10.70
N LEU A 14 -1.01 -11.01 9.56
CA LEU A 14 -2.07 -10.00 9.48
C LEU A 14 -3.15 -10.31 10.52
N ARG A 15 -3.41 -9.34 11.40
CA ARG A 15 -4.38 -9.51 12.48
C ARG A 15 -5.79 -9.21 12.00
N ILE A 16 -6.79 -9.82 12.62
CA ILE A 16 -8.18 -9.41 12.45
C ILE A 16 -8.52 -8.42 13.56
N PHE A 17 -9.01 -7.25 13.17
CA PHE A 17 -9.46 -6.19 14.05
C PHE A 17 -10.99 -6.08 13.99
N ASP A 18 -11.64 -6.07 15.14
CA ASP A 18 -13.08 -5.84 15.29
C ASP A 18 -13.42 -4.35 15.50
N ALA A 19 -12.43 -3.55 15.90
CA ALA A 19 -12.44 -2.09 16.00
C ALA A 19 -11.11 -1.53 15.48
N VAL A 20 -11.11 -0.29 14.95
CA VAL A 20 -9.90 0.39 14.50
C VAL A 20 -9.22 1.06 15.70
N PRO A 21 -8.00 0.64 16.10
CA PRO A 21 -7.31 1.26 17.24
C PRO A 21 -6.91 2.71 16.96
N HIS A 22 -6.68 3.49 18.02
CA HIS A 22 -6.12 4.83 17.87
C HIS A 22 -4.72 4.79 17.23
N GLY A 23 -4.48 5.68 16.26
CA GLY A 23 -3.22 5.71 15.48
C GLY A 23 -3.19 4.73 14.30
N TYR A 24 -4.33 4.11 13.99
CA TYR A 24 -4.51 3.25 12.83
C TYR A 24 -5.59 3.85 11.93
N GLU A 25 -5.48 3.58 10.64
CA GLU A 25 -6.46 3.94 9.63
C GLU A 25 -6.85 2.73 8.80
N VAL A 26 -7.86 2.90 7.95
CA VAL A 26 -8.39 1.83 7.10
C VAL A 26 -8.45 2.22 5.64
N ILE A 27 -8.25 1.23 4.77
CA ILE A 27 -8.37 1.39 3.33
C ILE A 27 -9.07 0.18 2.72
N THR A 28 -10.00 0.43 1.80
CA THR A 28 -10.65 -0.65 1.04
C THR A 28 -9.68 -1.25 0.04
N VAL A 29 -9.58 -2.58 0.04
CA VAL A 29 -8.81 -3.34 -0.95
C VAL A 29 -9.55 -3.26 -2.29
N GLN A 30 -8.96 -2.55 -3.26
CA GLN A 30 -9.60 -2.27 -4.55
C GLN A 30 -9.35 -3.34 -5.63
N GLU A 31 -8.22 -4.07 -5.54
CA GLU A 31 -7.69 -4.88 -6.64
C GLU A 31 -7.49 -6.34 -6.19
N ARG A 32 -7.61 -7.26 -7.14
CA ARG A 32 -7.48 -8.71 -6.91
C ARG A 32 -6.05 -9.17 -7.22
N ASP A 33 -5.37 -9.59 -6.16
CA ASP A 33 -4.34 -10.65 -6.04
C ASP A 33 -2.94 -10.49 -6.69
N GLU A 34 -1.92 -10.38 -5.81
CA GLU A 34 -0.89 -11.40 -5.45
C GLU A 34 -0.57 -11.38 -3.93
N CYS A 35 -1.44 -10.78 -3.11
CA CYS A 35 -1.38 -10.92 -1.67
C CYS A 35 -2.46 -11.93 -1.25
N PRO A 36 -2.11 -13.18 -0.92
CA PRO A 36 -3.11 -14.20 -0.55
C PRO A 36 -3.91 -13.84 0.71
N LEU A 37 -3.51 -12.79 1.43
CA LEU A 37 -4.11 -12.37 2.69
C LEU A 37 -5.13 -11.23 2.55
N LEU A 38 -5.28 -10.60 1.37
CA LEU A 38 -6.19 -9.48 1.14
C LEU A 38 -7.05 -9.71 -0.09
N ALA A 39 -8.37 -9.83 0.10
CA ALA A 39 -9.34 -9.96 -0.98
C ALA A 39 -10.00 -8.62 -1.33
N PRO A 40 -10.39 -8.40 -2.61
CA PRO A 40 -11.15 -7.22 -3.02
C PRO A 40 -12.41 -7.02 -2.19
N GLY A 41 -12.66 -5.77 -1.77
CA GLY A 41 -13.80 -5.42 -0.93
C GLY A 41 -13.54 -5.60 0.57
N GLU A 42 -12.45 -6.27 0.96
CA GLU A 42 -12.00 -6.25 2.35
C GLU A 42 -11.47 -4.87 2.73
N VAL A 43 -11.38 -4.65 4.03
CA VAL A 43 -10.88 -3.40 4.60
C VAL A 43 -9.57 -3.72 5.31
N ALA A 44 -8.46 -3.22 4.78
CA ALA A 44 -7.15 -3.35 5.40
C ALA A 44 -6.98 -2.28 6.49
N VAL A 45 -6.37 -2.66 7.60
CA VAL A 45 -5.95 -1.77 8.69
C VAL A 45 -4.47 -1.48 8.53
N PHE A 46 -4.08 -0.21 8.60
CA PHE A 46 -2.69 0.21 8.55
C PHE A 46 -2.34 1.14 9.70
N ASP A 47 -1.13 0.97 10.23
CA ASP A 47 -0.58 1.77 11.32
C ASP A 47 0.08 3.03 10.74
N THR A 48 -0.40 4.20 11.16
CA THR A 48 0.09 5.52 10.72
C THR A 48 1.05 6.16 11.70
N SER A 49 1.41 5.47 12.79
CA SER A 49 2.40 5.95 13.74
C SER A 49 3.77 6.16 13.08
N GLU A 50 4.49 7.19 13.51
CA GLU A 50 5.85 7.48 13.00
C GLU A 50 6.80 6.28 13.14
N SER A 51 6.58 5.43 14.16
CA SER A 51 7.33 4.19 14.36
C SER A 51 7.22 3.21 13.19
N CYS A 52 6.09 3.19 12.46
CA CYS A 52 5.93 2.33 11.28
C CYS A 52 6.61 2.87 10.02
N CYS A 53 6.95 4.16 10.00
CA CYS A 53 7.65 4.81 8.88
C CYS A 53 9.19 4.82 9.07
N GLY A 54 9.67 4.60 10.29
CA GLY A 54 11.10 4.62 10.64
C GLY A 54 11.89 3.37 10.20
N GLU A 55 11.25 2.20 10.15
CA GLU A 55 11.88 0.96 9.68
C GLU A 55 11.05 0.32 8.56
N ILE A 56 11.58 0.39 7.33
CA ILE A 56 10.96 -0.21 6.16
C ILE A 56 11.29 -1.71 6.13
N VAL A 57 10.26 -2.55 6.18
CA VAL A 57 10.38 -4.00 6.20
C VAL A 57 10.28 -4.56 4.78
N ASN A 58 11.26 -5.35 4.38
CA ASN A 58 11.30 -5.98 3.06
C ASN A 58 10.18 -7.00 2.89
N GLY A 59 9.40 -6.87 1.82
CA GLY A 59 8.26 -7.72 1.49
C GLY A 59 6.95 -7.31 2.17
N ALA A 60 6.98 -6.35 3.10
CA ALA A 60 5.78 -5.89 3.79
C ALA A 60 4.88 -5.05 2.88
N LEU A 61 3.63 -4.95 3.31
CA LEU A 61 2.58 -4.19 2.63
C LEU A 61 2.48 -2.80 3.24
N TYR A 62 2.42 -1.79 2.38
CA TYR A 62 2.30 -0.40 2.78
C TYR A 62 1.18 0.29 2.01
N VAL A 63 0.52 1.23 2.66
CA VAL A 63 -0.33 2.21 1.99
C VAL A 63 0.58 3.31 1.47
N ILE A 64 0.61 3.45 0.15
CA ILE A 64 1.37 4.47 -0.56
C ILE A 64 0.41 5.53 -1.09
N GLU A 65 0.78 6.79 -0.91
CA GLU A 65 0.06 7.93 -1.47
C GLU A 65 0.74 8.47 -2.73
N TRP A 66 -0.05 8.60 -3.80
CA TRP A 66 0.34 9.25 -5.02
C TRP A 66 -0.45 10.54 -5.18
N GLN A 67 0.27 11.64 -5.37
CA GLN A 67 -0.31 12.94 -5.63
C GLN A 67 -0.03 13.32 -7.08
N ARG A 68 -1.04 13.89 -7.75
CA ARG A 68 -0.86 14.51 -9.06
C ARG A 68 -1.71 15.77 -9.16
N PRO A 69 -1.26 16.79 -9.91
CA PRO A 69 -2.12 17.92 -10.22
C PRO A 69 -3.40 17.45 -10.94
N ARG A 70 -4.53 18.08 -10.58
CA ARG A 70 -5.83 17.70 -11.13
C ARG A 70 -5.93 17.97 -12.64
N ALA A 71 -6.85 17.27 -13.30
CA ALA A 71 -7.20 17.48 -14.72
C ALA A 71 -6.03 17.32 -15.72
N GLY A 72 -5.00 16.54 -15.38
CA GLY A 72 -3.85 16.31 -16.27
C GLY A 72 -2.87 17.48 -16.35
N MET A 73 -2.98 18.44 -15.43
CA MET A 73 -2.09 19.58 -15.33
C MET A 73 -0.63 19.14 -15.02
N SER A 74 0.36 19.86 -15.57
CA SER A 74 1.76 19.63 -15.20
C SER A 74 2.08 20.25 -13.84
N TRP A 75 3.10 19.71 -13.15
CA TRP A 75 3.59 20.28 -11.88
C TRP A 75 4.08 21.72 -12.00
N GLU A 76 4.59 22.10 -13.17
CA GLU A 76 4.98 23.48 -13.47
C GLU A 76 3.75 24.39 -13.51
N THR A 77 2.71 23.98 -14.24
CA THR A 77 1.47 24.75 -14.32
C THR A 77 0.78 24.85 -12.96
N TYR A 78 0.79 23.75 -12.20
CA TYR A 78 0.28 23.73 -10.82
C TYR A 78 0.95 24.78 -9.93
N ARG A 79 2.29 24.84 -9.95
CA ARG A 79 3.07 25.82 -9.19
C ARG A 79 2.79 27.25 -9.63
N ARG A 80 2.72 27.50 -10.95
CA ARG A 80 2.47 28.84 -11.50
C ARG A 80 1.08 29.38 -11.15
N LEU A 81 0.08 28.50 -11.09
CA LEU A 81 -1.31 28.89 -10.83
C LEU A 81 -1.64 28.93 -9.33
N GLU A 82 -0.68 28.65 -8.45
CA GLU A 82 -0.88 28.50 -7.00
C GLU A 82 -2.10 27.61 -6.66
N CYS A 83 -2.34 26.60 -7.52
CA CYS A 83 -3.49 25.73 -7.40
C CYS A 83 -3.36 24.88 -6.13
N GLN A 84 -4.43 24.76 -5.36
CA GLN A 84 -4.44 23.96 -4.12
C GLN A 84 -5.03 22.56 -4.30
N TYR A 85 -5.41 22.19 -5.53
CA TYR A 85 -6.17 20.96 -5.78
C TYR A 85 -5.27 19.85 -6.36
N LEU A 86 -4.92 18.88 -5.51
CA LEU A 86 -4.27 17.63 -5.90
C LEU A 86 -5.29 16.50 -6.00
N ASP A 87 -5.13 15.64 -6.99
CA ASP A 87 -5.74 14.31 -7.00
C ASP A 87 -4.82 13.39 -6.19
N VAL A 88 -5.33 12.96 -5.04
CA VAL A 88 -4.63 12.10 -4.08
C VAL A 88 -5.16 10.68 -4.21
N ARG A 89 -4.27 9.73 -4.43
CA ARG A 89 -4.60 8.32 -4.58
C ARG A 89 -3.79 7.48 -3.62
N ARG A 90 -4.47 6.86 -2.66
CA ARG A 90 -3.88 5.89 -1.74
C ARG A 90 -4.17 4.47 -2.21
N ARG A 91 -3.15 3.62 -2.21
CA ARG A 91 -3.27 2.19 -2.57
C ARG A 91 -2.27 1.35 -1.80
N ILE A 92 -2.59 0.07 -1.67
CA ILE A 92 -1.71 -0.91 -1.02
C ILE A 92 -0.69 -1.41 -2.06
N TYR A 93 0.58 -1.40 -1.69
CA TYR A 93 1.68 -1.95 -2.47
C TYR A 93 2.57 -2.84 -1.62
N ARG A 94 3.31 -3.74 -2.26
CA ARG A 94 4.41 -4.45 -1.64
C ARG A 94 5.68 -3.62 -1.79
N VAL A 95 6.44 -3.46 -0.72
CA VAL A 95 7.74 -2.80 -0.76
C VAL A 95 8.83 -3.86 -0.70
N GLU A 96 9.75 -3.85 -1.67
CA GLU A 96 10.81 -4.85 -1.78
C GLU A 96 12.18 -4.18 -1.92
N ARG A 97 13.16 -4.66 -1.17
CA ARG A 97 14.56 -4.24 -1.29
C ARG A 97 15.12 -4.71 -2.63
N SER A 98 15.85 -3.82 -3.31
CA SER A 98 16.40 -4.12 -4.62
C SER A 98 17.45 -5.22 -4.53
N ARG A 99 17.33 -6.23 -5.41
CA ARG A 99 18.29 -7.34 -5.50
C ARG A 99 19.68 -6.89 -5.98
N SER A 100 19.76 -5.80 -6.75
CA SER A 100 21.02 -5.24 -7.29
C SER A 100 21.68 -4.22 -6.37
N ASP A 101 20.92 -3.58 -5.48
CA ASP A 101 21.40 -2.52 -4.59
C ASP A 101 20.59 -2.55 -3.28
N PRO A 102 21.12 -3.17 -2.21
CA PRO A 102 20.40 -3.30 -0.94
C PRO A 102 20.05 -1.97 -0.25
N SER A 103 20.63 -0.84 -0.69
CA SER A 103 20.31 0.50 -0.18
C SER A 103 19.08 1.12 -0.85
N ARG A 104 18.42 0.38 -1.76
CA ARG A 104 17.27 0.88 -2.49
C ARG A 104 16.07 -0.05 -2.45
N TRP A 105 14.91 0.52 -2.71
CA TRP A 105 13.60 -0.10 -2.59
C TRP A 105 12.74 0.05 -3.83
N TRP A 106 11.95 -0.96 -4.13
CA TRP A 106 10.94 -0.96 -5.16
C TRP A 106 9.56 -0.96 -4.53
N ILE A 107 8.67 -0.13 -5.06
CA ILE A 107 7.23 -0.20 -4.82
C ILE A 107 6.67 -1.13 -5.89
N ARG A 108 6.20 -2.31 -5.51
CA ARG A 108 5.68 -3.32 -6.42
C ARG A 108 4.15 -3.33 -6.34
N PRO A 109 3.46 -3.26 -7.50
CA PRO A 109 2.03 -3.49 -7.51
C PRO A 109 1.74 -4.88 -6.98
N LEU A 110 0.62 -5.02 -6.27
CA LEU A 110 0.20 -6.34 -5.81
C LEU A 110 -0.20 -7.24 -6.95
N SER A 111 -0.55 -6.69 -8.12
CA SER A 111 -0.81 -7.49 -9.31
C SER A 111 -0.05 -6.93 -10.50
N PRO A 112 0.68 -7.74 -11.26
CA PRO A 112 1.38 -7.29 -12.45
C PRO A 112 0.42 -6.87 -13.56
N ARG A 113 -0.88 -7.20 -13.47
CA ARG A 113 -1.89 -6.79 -14.46
C ARG A 113 -3.22 -6.44 -13.81
N VAL A 114 -3.76 -5.27 -14.17
CA VAL A 114 -5.12 -4.87 -13.79
C VAL A 114 -5.90 -4.46 -15.02
N ARG A 115 -7.05 -5.13 -15.23
CA ARG A 115 -7.92 -4.93 -16.40
C ARG A 115 -7.16 -5.00 -17.75
N GLY A 116 -6.21 -5.92 -17.85
CA GLY A 116 -5.38 -6.13 -19.04
C GLY A 116 -4.19 -5.17 -19.19
N VAL A 117 -4.03 -4.20 -18.29
CA VAL A 117 -2.90 -3.25 -18.30
C VAL A 117 -1.79 -3.77 -17.41
N ILE A 118 -0.55 -3.83 -17.92
CA ILE A 118 0.64 -4.17 -17.13
C ILE A 118 0.90 -3.06 -16.12
N GLN A 119 0.96 -3.41 -14.83
CA GLN A 119 1.42 -2.50 -13.79
C GLN A 119 2.93 -2.68 -13.61
N CYS A 120 3.68 -1.60 -13.74
CA CYS A 120 5.10 -1.58 -13.45
C CYS A 120 5.33 -1.23 -11.97
N GLY A 121 6.40 -1.78 -11.39
CA GLY A 121 6.91 -1.27 -10.13
C GLY A 121 7.54 0.11 -10.30
N ASP A 122 7.51 0.91 -9.25
CA ASP A 122 8.17 2.21 -9.19
C ASP A 122 9.42 2.16 -8.31
N GLY A 123 10.45 2.91 -8.68
CA GLY A 123 11.76 2.92 -8.04
C GLY A 123 12.92 2.65 -9.01
N PRO A 124 14.11 2.32 -8.48
CA PRO A 124 14.41 2.04 -7.08
C PRO A 124 14.68 3.32 -6.26
N PHE A 125 14.07 3.45 -5.09
CA PHE A 125 14.12 4.60 -4.19
C PHE A 125 15.13 4.41 -3.05
N HIS A 126 15.72 5.50 -2.56
CA HIS A 126 16.35 5.51 -1.24
C HIS A 126 15.29 5.54 -0.13
N ASP A 127 15.67 5.10 1.07
CA ASP A 127 14.80 5.04 2.26
C ASP A 127 14.05 6.35 2.48
N TRP A 128 14.76 7.48 2.53
CA TRP A 128 14.16 8.81 2.75
C TRP A 128 13.07 9.17 1.74
N HIS A 129 13.29 8.89 0.46
CA HIS A 129 12.30 9.21 -0.58
C HIS A 129 11.12 8.24 -0.56
N LEU A 130 11.36 6.99 -0.15
CA LEU A 130 10.27 6.03 0.02
C LEU A 130 9.41 6.38 1.24
N THR A 131 10.03 6.81 2.35
CA THR A 131 9.32 7.25 3.56
C THR A 131 8.36 8.40 3.27
N ASP A 132 8.73 9.37 2.43
CA ASP A 132 7.84 10.47 2.00
C ASP A 132 6.57 10.01 1.28
N LYS A 133 6.55 8.76 0.76
CA LYS A 133 5.41 8.18 0.04
C LYS A 133 4.58 7.24 0.90
N ILE A 134 5.15 6.69 1.96
CA ILE A 134 4.49 5.75 2.86
C ILE A 134 3.58 6.52 3.80
N ILE A 135 2.31 6.14 3.83
CA ILE A 135 1.36 6.63 4.84
C ILE A 135 1.37 5.72 6.07
N GLY A 136 1.53 4.42 5.87
CA GLY A 136 1.58 3.46 6.96
C GLY A 136 1.73 2.02 6.49
N ARG A 137 2.13 1.14 7.41
CA ARG A 137 2.27 -0.29 7.16
C ARG A 137 0.94 -0.98 7.37
N VAL A 138 0.54 -1.86 6.45
CA VAL A 138 -0.65 -2.70 6.63
C VAL A 138 -0.34 -3.77 7.66
N VAL A 139 -1.18 -3.84 8.70
CA VAL A 139 -0.99 -4.72 9.86
C VAL A 139 -2.14 -5.73 10.04
N GLY A 140 -3.23 -5.57 9.30
CA GLY A 140 -4.37 -6.47 9.43
C GLY A 140 -5.57 -6.16 8.55
N LEU A 141 -6.68 -6.80 8.89
CA LEU A 141 -7.98 -6.66 8.27
C LEU A 141 -9.01 -6.23 9.31
N TYR A 142 -9.90 -5.32 8.93
CA TYR A 142 -11.04 -4.91 9.72
C TYR A 142 -12.26 -5.77 9.41
N ARG A 143 -12.79 -6.47 10.42
CA ARG A 143 -13.99 -7.31 10.37
C ARG A 143 -14.82 -7.09 11.63
N PRO A 144 -15.79 -6.15 11.62
CA PRO A 144 -16.60 -5.87 12.80
C PRO A 144 -17.55 -7.02 13.10
N THR A 145 -17.53 -7.51 14.35
CA THR A 145 -18.32 -8.67 14.81
C THR A 145 -19.83 -8.39 14.87
N HIS A 146 -20.24 -7.12 14.86
CA HIS A 146 -21.65 -6.69 15.00
C HIS A 146 -22.49 -6.70 13.70
N ALA A 147 -21.96 -7.19 12.58
CA ALA A 147 -22.69 -7.16 11.29
C ALA A 147 -23.82 -8.21 11.15
N LEU A 148 -24.09 -9.02 12.18
CA LEU A 148 -25.12 -10.08 12.16
C LEU A 148 -26.02 -10.06 13.41
N GLU A 149 -26.65 -8.94 13.69
CA GLU A 149 -27.94 -8.94 14.39
C GLU A 149 -29.02 -8.36 13.46
N VAL A 150 -29.23 -9.00 12.31
CA VAL A 150 -30.46 -8.79 11.54
C VAL A 150 -31.53 -9.64 12.21
N ARG A 151 -32.41 -8.93 12.92
CA ARG A 151 -33.58 -9.44 13.65
C ARG A 151 -34.37 -10.45 12.79
N GLN A 152 -34.67 -11.60 13.40
CA GLN A 152 -35.70 -12.54 12.96
C GLN A 152 -37.07 -11.90 13.01
#